data_AF-A0A9D6M3N4-F1
#
_entry.id   AF-A0A9D6M3N4-F1
#
_cell.length_a   1.000
_cell.length_b   1.000
_cell.length_c   1.000
_cell.angle_alpha   90.00
_cell.angle_beta   90.00
_cell.angle_gamma   90.00
#
_symmetry.space_group_name_H-M   'P 1'
#
loop_
_entity.id
_entity.type
_entity.pdbx_description
1 polymer ?
#
loop_
_entity_poly.entity_id
_entity_poly.type
_entity_poly.pdbx_seq_one_letter_code
_entity_poly.pdbx_strand_id
1 'polypeptide(L)' 'MKDDYYIFMEKEHSLIGERTKKRYRIGDRVRVMVANVDLERRQIDMALEGEKKGKGKKK' A
#
# COMPACT_ATOMS: atom_id res chain seq x y z
N MET A 1 6.44 9.75 13.60
CA MET A 1 5.73 8.56 14.11
C MET A 1 4.24 8.79 13.90
N LYS A 2 3.67 8.11 12.90
CA LYS A 2 2.32 7.53 12.87
C LYS A 2 2.01 7.20 11.42
N ASP A 3 2.29 5.95 11.06
CA ASP A 3 1.68 5.32 9.90
C ASP A 3 0.15 5.28 10.10
N ASP A 4 -0.60 5.12 9.02
CA ASP A 4 -2.06 5.04 9.09
C ASP A 4 -2.50 3.61 9.42
N TYR A 5 -3.57 3.47 10.19
CA TYR A 5 -4.19 2.18 10.46
C TYR A 5 -5.29 1.93 9.43
N TYR A 6 -5.19 0.85 8.67
CA TYR A 6 -6.16 0.54 7.61
C TYR A 6 -7.15 -0.52 8.06
N ILE A 7 -8.43 -0.21 7.96
CA ILE A 7 -9.54 -1.13 8.21
C ILE A 7 -9.93 -1.79 6.89
N PHE A 8 -10.00 -3.12 6.85
CA PHE A 8 -10.47 -3.87 5.69
C PHE A 8 -11.99 -4.01 5.71
N MET A 9 -12.63 -3.46 4.67
CA MET A 9 -14.05 -3.59 4.40
C MET A 9 -14.28 -4.66 3.34
N GLU A 10 -14.58 -5.88 3.79
CA GLU A 10 -14.70 -7.07 2.93
C GLU A 10 -15.74 -6.89 1.80
N LYS A 11 -16.95 -6.40 2.13
CA LYS A 11 -18.02 -6.18 1.14
C LYS A 11 -17.64 -5.24 0.01
N GLU A 12 -16.78 -4.25 0.30
CA GLU A 12 -16.35 -3.26 -0.68
C GLU A 12 -15.00 -3.61 -1.31
N HIS A 13 -14.35 -4.70 -0.87
CA HIS A 13 -12.96 -5.02 -1.14
C HIS A 13 -12.05 -3.79 -1.04
N SER A 14 -12.18 -3.07 0.08
CA SER A 14 -11.55 -1.78 0.28
C SER A 14 -10.78 -1.71 1.58
N LEU A 15 -9.64 -1.02 1.58
CA LEU A 15 -8.89 -0.63 2.78
C LEU A 15 -9.11 0.86 3.04
N ILE A 16 -9.53 1.22 4.25
CA ILE A 16 -9.75 2.61 4.64
C ILE A 16 -8.84 3.01 5.79
N GLY A 17 -8.01 4.02 5.57
CA GLY A 17 -7.14 4.61 6.57
C GLY A 17 -7.94 5.36 7.63
N GLU A 18 -7.71 5.08 8.90
CA GLU A 18 -8.44 5.67 10.01
C GLU A 18 -8.19 7.18 10.09
N ARG A 19 -6.92 7.59 9.94
CA ARG A 19 -6.47 8.98 10.12
C ARG A 19 -6.48 9.78 8.83
N THR A 20 -6.03 9.19 7.71
CA THR A 20 -5.97 9.92 6.44
C THR A 20 -7.24 9.79 5.62
N LYS A 21 -8.14 8.86 5.98
CA LYS A 21 -9.33 8.49 5.20
C LYS A 21 -9.02 8.06 3.76
N LYS A 22 -7.76 7.76 3.46
CA LYS A 22 -7.37 7.17 2.18
C LYS A 22 -8.08 5.84 2.00
N ARG A 23 -8.67 5.65 0.83
CA ARG A 23 -9.34 4.42 0.43
C ARG A 23 -8.55 3.76 -0.69
N TYR A 24 -8.26 2.47 -0.55
CA TYR A 24 -7.71 1.64 -1.62
C TYR A 24 -8.70 0.55 -1.93
N ARG A 25 -9.20 0.50 -3.17
CA ARG A 25 -10.20 -0.48 -3.59
C ARG A 25 -9.70 -1.32 -4.77
N ILE A 26 -10.15 -2.57 -4.83
CA ILE A 26 -9.94 -3.40 -6.01
C ILE A 26 -10.59 -2.74 -7.24
N GLY A 27 -9.81 -2.57 -8.30
CA GLY A 27 -10.23 -1.95 -9.56
C GLY A 27 -9.76 -0.50 -9.74
N ASP A 28 -9.23 0.13 -8.70
CA ASP A 28 -8.68 1.48 -8.80
C ASP A 28 -7.42 1.50 -9.67
N ARG A 29 -7.31 2.49 -10.56
CA ARG A 29 -6.09 2.74 -11.32
C ARG A 29 -5.10 3.51 -10.45
N VAL A 30 -3.92 2.95 -10.26
CA VAL A 30 -2.84 3.55 -9.47
C VAL A 30 -1.53 3.56 -10.24
N ARG A 31 -0.64 4.47 -9.86
CA ARG A 31 0.76 4.46 -10.30
C ARG A 31 1.62 3.83 -9.22
N VAL A 32 2.51 2.94 -9.63
CA VAL A 32 3.38 2.19 -8.73
C VAL A 32 4.81 2.21 -9.25
N MET A 33 5.75 2.03 -8.33
CA MET A 33 7.14 1.74 -8.63
C MET A 33 7.43 0.27 -8.32
N VAL A 34 8.18 -0.40 -9.20
CA VAL A 34 8.67 -1.76 -8.95
C VAL A 34 9.79 -1.68 -7.91
N ALA A 35 9.60 -2.35 -6.78
CA ALA A 35 10.55 -2.36 -5.67
C ALA A 35 11.50 -3.56 -5.73
N ASN A 36 10.99 -4.74 -6.12
CA ASN A 36 11.77 -5.97 -6.28
C ASN A 36 11.07 -6.91 -7.27
N VAL A 37 11.84 -7.77 -7.94
CA VAL A 37 11.35 -8.86 -8.78
C VAL A 37 12.04 -10.16 -8.34
N ASP A 38 11.24 -11.12 -7.88
CA ASP A 38 11.67 -12.47 -7.52
C ASP A 38 11.16 -13.47 -8.57
N LEU A 39 12.08 -13.97 -9.40
CA LEU A 39 11.76 -14.88 -10.50
C LEU A 39 11.49 -16.31 -10.03
N GLU A 40 12.10 -16.74 -8.94
CA GLU A 40 11.91 -18.09 -8.40
C GLU A 40 10.50 -18.25 -7.83
N ARG A 41 10.04 -17.24 -7.10
CA ARG A 41 8.70 -17.19 -6.50
C ARG A 41 7.64 -16.66 -7.47
N ARG A 42 8.06 -16.15 -8.63
CA ARG A 42 7.22 -15.46 -9.63
C ARG A 42 6.42 -14.30 -9.00
N GLN A 43 7.09 -13.50 -8.18
CA GLN A 43 6.51 -12.40 -7.42
C GLN A 43 7.14 -11.06 -7.80
N ILE A 44 6.34 -10.01 -7.83
CA ILE A 44 6.78 -8.63 -8.05
C ILE A 44 6.29 -7.80 -6.88
N ASP A 45 7.23 -7.24 -6.13
CA ASP A 45 6.92 -6.31 -5.05
C ASP A 45 6.79 -4.90 -5.63
N MET A 46 5.67 -4.25 -5.34
CA MET A 46 5.34 -2.91 -5.82
C MET A 46 5.16 -1.94 -4.66
N ALA A 47 5.55 -0.68 -4.87
CA ALA A 47 5.31 0.41 -3.94
C ALA A 47 4.44 1.48 -4.60
N LEU A 48 3.44 1.99 -3.88
CA LEU A 48 2.52 3.00 -4.40
C LEU A 48 3.24 4.36 -4.59
N GLU A 49 3.14 4.94 -5.78
CA GLU A 49 3.76 6.23 -6.12
C GLU A 49 3.00 7.37 -5.46
N GLY A 50 3.70 8.29 -4.78
CA GLY A 50 3.08 9.44 -4.09
C GLY A 50 2.69 9.20 -2.63
N GLU A 51 2.88 7.99 -2.10
CA GLU A 51 2.85 7.80 -0.64
C GLU A 51 4.15 8.30 -0.03
N LYS A 52 4.08 9.40 0.72
CA LYS A 52 5.16 9.84 1.61
C LYS A 52 5.35 8.77 2.68
N LYS A 53 6.19 7.77 2.42
CA LYS A 53 6.64 6.82 3.44
C LYS A 53 7.23 7.61 4.61
N GLY A 54 6.62 7.50 5.78
CA GLY A 54 7.31 7.84 7.02
C GLY A 54 8.58 6.99 7.06
N LYS A 55 9.75 7.62 7.06
CA LYS A 55 11.04 6.93 7.13
C LYS A 55 11.12 6.15 8.45
N GLY A 56 10.73 4.87 8.43
CA GLY A 56 11.12 3.91 9.47
C GLY A 56 12.59 3.59 9.28
N LYS A 57 13.47 4.26 10.04
CA LYS A 57 14.89 3.90 10.15
C LYS A 57 14.97 2.44 10.64
N LYS A 58 15.53 1.54 9.83
CA LYS A 58 16.15 0.31 10.36
C LYS A 58 17.31 0.75 11.25
N LYS A 59 17.32 0.29 12.49
CA LYS A 59 18.46 0.39 13.41
C LYS A 59 19.12 -0.98 13.47
#